data_AF-I3W2E5-F1
#
_entry.id   AF-I3W2E5-F1
#
_cell.length_a   1.000
_cell.length_b   1.000
_cell.length_c   1.000
_cell.angle_alpha   90.00
_cell.angle_beta   90.00
_cell.angle_gamma   90.00
#
_symmetry.space_group_name_H-M   'P 1'
#
loop_
_entity.id
_entity.type
_entity.pdbx_description
1 polymer ?
#
loop_
_entity_poly.entity_id
_entity_poly.type
_entity_poly.pdbx_seq_one_letter_code
_entity_poly.pdbx_strand_id
1 'polypeptide(L)'
;MQPQAALFMTNKLVFHTILAGKQTIAVADTDHNSSNGNDSVCHDVPGLDYEEVAGALAGATDVVLTADETRVLLKDHPRLTHQLAEWGVDDTELLEQLVNILSTDLIGERWPTYGETKIDYPAFVSRVHAAAKSKGYEIQAD
;
A
#
# COMPACT_ATOMS: atom_id res chain seq x y z
N MET A 1 11.77 -27.69 53.32
CA MET A 1 12.55 -26.65 52.61
C MET A 1 11.66 -26.05 51.55
N GLN A 2 11.56 -24.71 51.52
CA GLN A 2 10.63 -23.90 50.70
C GLN A 2 11.04 -23.88 49.19
N PRO A 3 10.42 -23.05 48.31
CA PRO A 3 9.12 -23.22 47.65
C PRO A 3 9.26 -23.00 46.11
N GLN A 4 8.16 -23.02 45.34
CA GLN A 4 7.93 -22.12 44.18
C GLN A 4 6.51 -22.37 43.66
N ALA A 5 5.56 -21.46 43.89
CA ALA A 5 5.31 -20.19 43.20
C ALA A 5 4.53 -20.39 41.88
N ALA A 6 3.36 -19.74 41.87
CA ALA A 6 2.30 -19.81 40.88
C ALA A 6 2.68 -19.19 39.53
N LEU A 7 1.99 -19.62 38.46
CA LEU A 7 1.39 -18.66 37.54
C LEU A 7 0.22 -19.28 36.74
N PHE A 8 -0.87 -18.53 36.73
CA PHE A 8 -2.07 -18.69 35.93
C PHE A 8 -1.75 -18.76 34.42
N MET A 9 -2.52 -19.56 33.69
CA MET A 9 -3.06 -19.13 32.39
C MET A 9 -4.30 -19.94 32.03
N THR A 10 -5.44 -19.33 32.31
CA THR A 10 -6.77 -19.75 31.88
C THR A 10 -6.85 -19.67 30.36
N ASN A 11 -6.84 -20.80 29.65
CA ASN A 11 -7.27 -20.81 28.25
C ASN A 11 -8.64 -21.46 28.15
N LYS A 12 -9.66 -20.60 28.13
CA LYS A 12 -11.07 -20.96 28.11
C LYS A 12 -11.42 -21.37 26.68
N LEU A 13 -11.24 -22.65 26.35
CA LEU A 13 -11.60 -23.20 25.05
C LEU A 13 -13.13 -23.29 24.94
N VAL A 14 -13.73 -22.39 24.17
CA VAL A 14 -15.17 -22.41 23.88
C VAL A 14 -15.42 -23.47 22.80
N PHE A 15 -16.05 -24.57 23.19
CA PHE A 15 -16.57 -25.59 22.27
C PHE A 15 -17.84 -25.06 21.59
N HIS A 16 -17.77 -24.75 20.30
CA HIS A 16 -18.97 -24.67 19.46
C HIS A 16 -19.11 -25.95 18.65
N THR A 17 -20.09 -26.75 19.06
CA THR A 17 -20.59 -27.96 18.40
C THR A 17 -21.15 -27.62 17.03
N ILE A 18 -20.60 -28.22 15.97
CA ILE A 18 -21.27 -28.31 14.67
C ILE A 18 -21.67 -29.77 14.45
N LEU A 19 -22.97 -30.01 14.51
CA LEU A 19 -23.61 -31.30 14.29
C LEU A 19 -24.21 -31.33 12.88
N ALA A 20 -23.49 -31.89 11.90
CA ALA A 20 -24.10 -32.40 10.66
C ALA A 20 -23.09 -33.23 9.86
N GLY A 21 -23.49 -34.45 9.50
CA GLY A 21 -22.98 -35.11 8.29
C GLY A 21 -21.75 -35.98 8.47
N LYS A 22 -21.98 -37.30 8.45
CA LYS A 22 -20.97 -38.34 8.34
C LYS A 22 -20.08 -38.14 7.12
N GLN A 23 -18.77 -37.98 7.31
CA GLN A 23 -17.76 -38.60 6.45
C GLN A 23 -16.44 -38.72 7.21
N THR A 24 -16.08 -39.96 7.51
CA THR A 24 -14.76 -40.34 8.04
C THR A 24 -13.79 -40.33 6.87
N ILE A 25 -12.80 -39.46 6.90
CA ILE A 25 -11.61 -39.55 6.03
C ILE A 25 -10.42 -39.64 6.97
N ALA A 26 -9.82 -40.83 7.04
CA ALA A 26 -8.52 -41.03 7.66
C ALA A 26 -7.48 -40.43 6.71
N VAL A 27 -6.86 -39.33 7.11
CA VAL A 27 -5.67 -38.79 6.46
C VAL A 27 -4.48 -39.12 7.36
N ALA A 28 -3.66 -40.05 6.87
CA ALA A 28 -2.36 -40.32 7.42
C ALA A 28 -1.50 -39.06 7.32
N ASP A 29 -0.74 -38.77 8.37
CA ASP A 29 0.37 -37.83 8.37
C ASP A 29 1.17 -37.93 7.07
N THR A 30 1.22 -36.83 6.34
CA THR A 30 2.34 -36.55 5.46
C THR A 30 2.71 -35.10 5.73
N ASP A 31 3.74 -34.95 6.55
CA ASP A 31 4.55 -33.74 6.68
C ASP A 31 4.92 -33.23 5.28
N HIS A 32 4.12 -32.31 4.77
CA HIS A 32 4.54 -31.37 3.75
C HIS A 32 4.47 -29.98 4.35
N ASN A 33 5.57 -29.67 5.04
CA ASN A 33 6.08 -28.31 5.15
C ASN A 33 6.28 -27.74 3.73
N SER A 34 5.19 -27.27 3.13
CA SER A 34 5.24 -26.26 2.09
C SER A 34 4.64 -25.01 2.70
N SER A 35 5.49 -24.31 3.44
CA SER A 35 5.38 -22.88 3.65
C SER A 35 5.41 -22.21 2.28
N ASN A 36 4.30 -22.23 1.55
CA ASN A 36 4.07 -21.24 0.51
C ASN A 36 3.63 -19.98 1.24
N GLY A 37 4.61 -19.33 1.87
CA GLY A 37 4.58 -17.89 1.98
C GLY A 37 4.36 -17.38 0.56
N ASN A 38 3.13 -16.98 0.28
CA ASN A 38 2.89 -15.92 -0.67
C ASN A 38 3.47 -14.64 -0.06
N ASP A 39 4.80 -14.63 0.08
CA ASP A 39 5.58 -13.41 -0.03
C ASP A 39 5.15 -12.86 -1.38
N SER A 40 4.24 -11.90 -1.32
CA SER A 40 3.99 -10.99 -2.42
C SER A 40 5.33 -10.30 -2.61
N VAL A 41 6.21 -10.92 -3.41
CA VAL A 41 7.52 -10.39 -3.74
C VAL A 41 7.20 -9.14 -4.51
N CYS A 42 7.12 -8.01 -3.79
CA CYS A 42 7.19 -6.69 -4.37
C CYS A 42 8.54 -6.69 -5.09
N HIS A 43 8.55 -7.03 -6.38
CA HIS A 43 9.75 -7.03 -7.19
C HIS A 43 10.21 -5.57 -7.20
N ASP A 44 11.21 -5.30 -6.38
CA ASP A 44 11.89 -4.02 -6.40
C ASP A 44 12.50 -3.91 -7.80
N VAL A 45 12.16 -2.84 -8.53
CA VAL A 45 12.67 -2.66 -9.89
C VAL A 45 14.09 -2.11 -9.75
N PRO A 46 15.12 -2.87 -10.15
CA PRO A 46 16.49 -2.42 -9.99
C PRO A 46 16.72 -1.14 -10.79
N GLY A 47 17.21 -0.11 -10.11
CA GLY A 47 17.51 1.19 -10.71
C GLY A 47 16.43 2.26 -10.53
N LEU A 48 15.27 1.94 -9.93
CA LEU A 48 14.30 2.96 -9.53
C LEU A 48 14.62 3.52 -8.15
N ASP A 49 14.79 4.84 -8.06
CA ASP A 49 14.88 5.55 -6.80
C ASP A 49 13.48 6.01 -6.34
N TYR A 50 12.90 5.31 -5.37
CA TYR A 50 11.58 5.65 -4.84
C TYR A 50 11.59 6.93 -4.01
N GLU A 51 12.73 7.37 -3.45
CA GLU A 51 12.83 8.66 -2.76
C GLU A 51 12.76 9.80 -3.77
N GLU A 52 13.41 9.64 -4.93
CA GLU A 52 13.35 10.61 -6.02
C GLU A 52 11.92 10.76 -6.57
N VAL A 53 11.23 9.63 -6.79
CA VAL A 53 9.82 9.62 -7.22
C VAL A 53 8.92 10.29 -6.18
N ALA A 54 9.13 10.00 -4.89
CA ALA A 54 8.36 10.63 -3.81
C ALA A 54 8.59 12.14 -3.77
N GLY A 55 9.83 12.60 -3.96
CA GLY A 55 10.19 14.01 -4.00
C GLY A 55 9.50 14.76 -5.14
N ALA A 56 9.44 14.16 -6.34
CA ALA A 56 8.75 14.77 -7.46
C ALA A 56 7.22 14.79 -7.28
N LEU A 57 6.64 13.73 -6.71
CA LEU A 57 5.23 13.69 -6.34
C LEU A 57 4.88 14.79 -5.35
N ALA A 58 5.72 14.98 -4.32
CA ALA A 58 5.56 16.07 -3.36
C ALA A 58 5.65 17.44 -4.05
N GLY A 59 6.63 17.65 -4.92
CA GLY A 59 6.77 18.90 -5.67
C GLY A 59 5.59 19.22 -6.60
N ALA A 60 4.81 18.21 -7.02
CA ALA A 60 3.65 18.39 -7.89
C ALA A 60 2.30 18.49 -7.13
N THR A 61 2.21 17.92 -5.93
CA THR A 61 0.92 17.74 -5.21
C THR A 61 0.90 18.22 -3.77
N ASP A 62 2.06 18.61 -3.24
CA ASP A 62 2.34 18.88 -1.83
C ASP A 62 2.12 17.67 -0.89
N VAL A 63 1.86 16.48 -1.44
CA VAL A 63 1.72 15.24 -0.64
C VAL A 63 3.08 14.58 -0.51
N VAL A 64 3.57 14.46 0.72
CA VAL A 64 4.85 13.83 1.04
C VAL A 64 4.62 12.36 1.32
N LEU A 65 5.16 11.52 0.43
CA LEU A 65 5.20 10.07 0.61
C LEU A 65 6.61 9.64 1.01
N THR A 66 6.71 8.56 1.78
CA THR A 66 7.96 7.83 1.97
C THR A 66 8.27 6.93 0.76
N ALA A 67 9.51 6.45 0.65
CA ALA A 67 9.89 5.48 -0.38
C ALA A 67 9.02 4.21 -0.32
N ASP A 68 8.72 3.71 0.89
CA ASP A 68 7.87 2.54 1.08
C ASP A 68 6.42 2.79 0.63
N GLU A 69 5.85 3.95 0.96
CA GLU A 69 4.50 4.32 0.51
C GLU A 69 4.43 4.49 -1.00
N THR A 70 5.48 5.07 -1.60
CA THR A 70 5.60 5.22 -3.05
C THR A 70 5.71 3.87 -3.75
N ARG A 71 6.47 2.93 -3.17
CA ARG A 71 6.53 1.54 -3.64
C ARG A 71 5.16 0.85 -3.56
N VAL A 72 4.43 1.05 -2.46
CA VAL A 72 3.07 0.51 -2.30
C VAL A 72 2.11 1.12 -3.32
N LEU A 73 2.20 2.41 -3.60
CA LEU A 73 1.40 3.10 -4.61
C LEU A 73 1.65 2.52 -6.01
N LEU A 74 2.91 2.21 -6.33
CA LEU A 74 3.32 1.72 -7.64
C LEU A 74 3.21 0.19 -7.81
N LYS A 75 2.85 -0.56 -6.77
CA LYS A 75 2.86 -2.04 -6.80
C LYS A 75 2.01 -2.64 -7.93
N ASP A 76 0.90 -1.97 -8.27
CA ASP A 76 -0.06 -2.42 -9.27
C ASP A 76 0.22 -1.79 -10.66
N HIS A 77 1.33 -1.04 -10.79
CA HIS A 77 1.72 -0.29 -11.98
C HIS A 77 3.12 -0.68 -12.52
N PRO A 78 3.42 -1.98 -12.74
CA PRO A 78 4.77 -2.43 -13.07
C PRO A 78 5.33 -1.80 -14.34
N ARG A 79 4.47 -1.50 -15.32
CA ARG A 79 4.88 -0.80 -16.55
C ARG A 79 5.39 0.60 -16.25
N LEU A 80 4.70 1.36 -15.39
CA LEU A 80 5.12 2.70 -15.00
C LEU A 80 6.41 2.64 -14.18
N THR A 81 6.54 1.66 -13.28
CA THR A 81 7.76 1.44 -12.49
C THR A 81 8.98 1.18 -13.40
N HIS A 82 8.81 0.39 -14.47
CA HIS A 82 9.86 0.19 -15.47
C HIS A 82 10.18 1.46 -16.26
N GLN A 83 9.16 2.24 -16.65
CA GLN A 83 9.38 3.49 -17.37
C GLN A 83 10.10 4.51 -16.48
N LEU A 84 9.74 4.64 -15.21
CA LEU A 84 10.44 5.52 -14.27
C LEU A 84 11.90 5.09 -14.06
N ALA A 85 12.17 3.79 -14.05
CA ALA A 85 13.54 3.27 -13.95
C ALA A 85 14.38 3.53 -15.22
N GLU A 86 13.74 3.60 -16.40
CA GLU A 86 14.41 3.79 -17.68
C GLU A 86 14.60 5.28 -18.04
N TRP A 87 13.57 6.09 -17.78
CA TRP A 87 13.49 7.48 -18.23
C TRP A 87 13.66 8.50 -17.11
N GLY A 88 13.58 8.06 -15.85
CA GLY A 88 13.56 8.94 -14.69
C GLY A 88 12.21 9.62 -14.49
N VAL A 89 12.12 10.36 -13.39
CA VAL A 89 10.91 11.08 -12.97
C VAL A 89 10.81 12.50 -13.54
N ASP A 90 11.89 12.98 -14.17
CA ASP A 90 11.93 14.25 -14.91
C ASP A 90 11.01 14.25 -16.16
N ASP A 91 10.59 13.07 -16.63
CA ASP A 91 9.62 12.97 -17.72
C ASP A 91 8.23 13.42 -17.26
N THR A 92 7.75 14.51 -17.86
CA THR A 92 6.47 15.12 -17.50
C THR A 92 5.27 14.19 -17.71
N GLU A 93 5.31 13.31 -18.72
CA GLU A 93 4.20 12.36 -18.95
C GLU A 93 4.16 11.29 -17.86
N LEU A 94 5.33 10.86 -17.36
CA LEU A 94 5.42 9.92 -16.24
C LEU A 94 5.01 10.59 -14.93
N LEU A 95 5.41 11.85 -14.70
CA LEU A 95 4.98 12.62 -13.54
C LEU A 95 3.46 12.83 -13.52
N GLU A 96 2.85 13.17 -14.67
CA GLU A 96 1.40 13.29 -14.81
C GLU A 96 0.67 11.97 -14.48
N GLN A 97 1.23 10.84 -14.92
CA GLN A 97 0.68 9.53 -14.58
C GLN A 97 0.79 9.23 -13.08
N LEU A 98 1.92 9.59 -12.45
CA LEU A 98 2.14 9.44 -11.01
C LEU A 98 1.10 10.23 -10.19
N VAL A 99 0.93 11.52 -10.48
CA VAL A 99 -0.06 12.35 -9.73
C VAL A 99 -1.48 11.89 -9.97
N ASN A 100 -1.79 11.37 -11.17
CA ASN A 100 -3.08 10.78 -11.46
C ASN A 100 -3.34 9.47 -10.69
N ILE A 101 -2.33 8.62 -10.54
CA ILE A 101 -2.43 7.41 -9.70
C ILE A 101 -2.68 7.81 -8.25
N LEU A 102 -1.91 8.78 -7.72
CA LEU A 102 -2.07 9.27 -6.36
C LEU A 102 -3.47 9.84 -6.10
N SER A 103 -3.99 10.70 -6.98
CA SER A 103 -5.35 11.26 -6.79
C SER A 103 -6.43 10.19 -6.89
N THR A 104 -6.27 9.24 -7.80
CA THR A 104 -7.24 8.15 -7.97
C THR A 104 -7.23 7.25 -6.73
N ASP A 105 -6.06 6.96 -6.17
CA ASP A 105 -5.90 6.17 -4.94
C ASP A 105 -6.45 6.90 -3.70
N LEU A 106 -6.35 8.23 -3.64
CA LEU A 106 -6.80 9.03 -2.50
C LEU A 106 -8.29 9.37 -2.53
N ILE A 107 -8.81 9.82 -3.67
CA ILE A 107 -10.17 10.36 -3.79
C ILE A 107 -10.99 9.73 -4.91
N GLY A 108 -10.44 8.76 -5.66
CA GLY A 108 -11.13 8.08 -6.76
C GLY A 108 -11.29 8.94 -8.02
N GLU A 109 -10.61 10.08 -8.09
CA GLU A 109 -10.72 11.04 -9.20
C GLU A 109 -9.36 11.27 -9.86
N ARG A 110 -9.38 11.53 -11.17
CA ARG A 110 -8.18 11.87 -11.94
C ARG A 110 -7.65 13.25 -11.56
N TRP A 111 -6.33 13.39 -11.56
CA TRP A 111 -5.68 14.69 -11.41
C TRP A 111 -6.09 15.63 -12.58
N PRO A 112 -6.57 16.85 -12.29
CA PRO A 112 -6.98 17.80 -13.31
C PRO A 112 -5.88 18.06 -14.33
N THR A 113 -6.22 18.02 -15.60
CA THR A 113 -5.24 18.36 -16.65
C THR A 113 -5.19 19.86 -16.90
N TYR A 114 -4.03 20.32 -17.38
CA TYR A 114 -3.85 21.71 -17.74
C TYR A 114 -4.83 22.09 -18.87
N GLY A 115 -5.83 22.93 -18.56
CA GLY A 115 -6.87 23.37 -19.50
C GLY A 115 -8.31 23.05 -19.10
N GLU A 116 -8.52 22.28 -18.03
CA GLU A 116 -9.87 22.01 -17.50
C GLU A 116 -10.42 23.22 -16.72
N THR A 117 -11.07 24.13 -17.43
CA THR A 117 -11.59 25.41 -16.87
C THR A 117 -12.81 25.26 -15.96
N LYS A 118 -13.39 24.07 -15.86
CA LYS A 118 -14.59 23.80 -15.06
C LYS A 118 -14.28 23.22 -13.67
N ILE A 119 -13.02 22.96 -13.37
CA ILE A 119 -12.61 22.37 -12.10
C ILE A 119 -12.16 23.49 -11.15
N ASP A 120 -12.74 23.51 -9.96
CA ASP A 120 -12.22 24.29 -8.84
C ASP A 120 -10.95 23.59 -8.34
N TYR A 121 -9.80 23.98 -8.90
CA TYR A 121 -8.52 23.38 -8.58
C TYR A 121 -8.16 23.51 -7.09
N PRO A 122 -8.31 24.68 -6.43
CA PRO A 122 -8.13 24.79 -4.99
C PRO A 122 -9.00 23.82 -4.17
N ALA A 123 -10.28 23.65 -4.54
CA ALA A 123 -11.15 22.70 -3.86
C ALA A 123 -10.75 21.24 -4.13
N PHE A 124 -10.27 20.93 -5.34
CA PHE A 124 -9.73 19.60 -5.67
C PHE A 124 -8.52 19.27 -4.81
N VAL A 125 -7.51 20.15 -4.79
CA VAL A 125 -6.29 19.99 -3.98
C VAL A 125 -6.62 19.85 -2.50
N SER A 126 -7.55 20.66 -1.98
CA SER A 126 -7.99 20.55 -0.58
C SER A 126 -8.56 19.18 -0.23
N ARG A 127 -9.31 18.54 -1.16
CA ARG A 127 -9.83 17.18 -0.96
C ARG A 127 -8.73 16.14 -1.00
N VAL A 128 -7.78 16.27 -1.93
CA VAL A 128 -6.61 15.39 -2.01
C VAL A 128 -5.80 15.47 -0.72
N HIS A 129 -5.50 16.67 -0.23
CA HIS A 129 -4.76 16.88 1.03
C HIS A 129 -5.50 16.31 2.24
N ALA A 130 -6.81 16.49 2.31
CA ALA A 130 -7.62 15.91 3.39
C ALA A 130 -7.61 14.37 3.36
N ALA A 131 -7.67 13.76 2.17
CA ALA A 131 -7.60 12.32 2.00
C ALA A 131 -6.20 11.77 2.32
N ALA A 132 -5.15 12.44 1.86
CA ALA A 132 -3.75 12.12 2.17
C ALA A 132 -3.51 12.13 3.69
N LYS A 133 -3.93 13.18 4.40
CA LYS A 133 -3.86 13.25 5.87
C LYS A 133 -4.65 12.12 6.55
N SER A 134 -5.81 11.76 6.01
CA SER A 134 -6.64 10.67 6.54
C SER A 134 -5.99 9.29 6.35
N LYS A 135 -5.17 9.15 5.30
CA LYS A 135 -4.39 7.94 5.01
C LYS A 135 -3.08 7.86 5.80
N GLY A 136 -2.66 8.98 6.40
CA GLY A 136 -1.46 9.09 7.23
C GLY A 136 -0.28 9.77 6.54
N TYR A 137 -0.45 10.28 5.32
CA TYR A 137 0.59 11.00 4.59
C TYR A 137 0.79 12.41 5.15
N GLU A 138 2.02 12.89 5.08
CA GLU A 138 2.37 14.26 5.43
C GLU A 138 2.06 15.20 4.26
N ILE A 139 1.72 16.45 4.56
CA ILE A 139 1.53 17.50 3.55
C ILE A 139 2.63 18.52 3.76
N GLN A 140 3.32 18.88 2.67
CA GLN A 140 4.34 19.91 2.70
C GLN A 140 3.67 21.22 3.11
N ALA A 141 4.08 21.78 4.24
CA ALA A 141 3.57 23.06 4.69
C ALA A 141 4.13 24.16 3.77
N ASP A 142 3.24 24.99 3.24
CA ASP A 142 3.55 26.21 2.48
C ASP A 142 4.45 27.19 3.29
#